data_AF-A0A2E5PUC9-F1
#
_entry.id   AF-A0A2E5PUC9-F1
#
_cell.length_a   1.000
_cell.length_b   1.000
_cell.length_c   1.000
_cell.angle_alpha   90.00
_cell.angle_beta   90.00
_cell.angle_gamma   90.00
#
_symmetry.space_group_name_H-M   'P 1'
#
loop_
_entity.id
_entity.type
_entity.pdbx_description
1 polymer ?
#
loop_
_entity_poly.entity_id
_entity_poly.type
_entity_poly.pdbx_seq_one_letter_code
_entity_poly.pdbx_strand_id
1 'polypeptide(L)'
;MVYFILLVLSVITPLISLHFSEQMAYHLHYKKLARSNKWFWQRDLSDEELDQIAHEKAKKFSKIAAWIISILSISGFIYISYMSFTEQL
;
A
#
# COMPACT_ATOMS: atom_id res chain seq x y z
N MET A 1 -11.00 25.61 -7.17
CA MET A 1 -11.45 24.72 -6.08
C MET A 1 -11.23 23.25 -6.43
N VAL A 2 -11.78 22.73 -7.54
CA VAL A 2 -11.65 21.30 -7.94
C VAL A 2 -10.19 20.83 -8.07
N TYR A 3 -9.32 21.58 -8.78
CA TYR A 3 -7.91 21.22 -8.93
C TYR A 3 -7.13 21.19 -7.61
N PHE A 4 -7.49 22.04 -6.65
CA PHE A 4 -6.89 22.04 -5.31
C PHE A 4 -7.28 20.79 -4.51
N ILE A 5 -8.55 20.38 -4.62
CA ILE A 5 -9.05 19.14 -4.02
C ILE A 5 -8.33 17.93 -4.64
N LEU A 6 -8.17 17.89 -5.97
CA LEU A 6 -7.45 16.82 -6.66
C LEU A 6 -5.98 16.75 -6.23
N LEU A 7 -5.33 17.90 -6.03
CA LEU A 7 -3.95 17.97 -5.54
C LEU A 7 -3.83 17.43 -4.11
N VAL A 8 -4.73 17.84 -3.21
CA VAL A 8 -4.78 17.31 -1.83
C VAL A 8 -5.02 15.80 -1.82
N LEU A 9 -5.95 15.30 -2.64
CA LEU A 9 -6.21 13.87 -2.79
C LEU A 9 -4.98 13.13 -3.31
N SER A 10 -4.26 13.67 -4.30
CA SER A 10 -3.04 13.05 -4.84
C SER A 10 -1.92 12.86 -3.82
N VAL A 11 -1.87 13.71 -2.79
CA VAL A 11 -0.87 13.62 -1.71
C VAL A 11 -1.33 12.67 -0.60
N ILE A 12 -2.64 12.67 -0.30
CA ILE A 12 -3.21 11.84 0.77
C ILE A 12 -3.33 10.37 0.36
N THR A 13 -3.73 10.09 -0.88
CA THR A 13 -3.95 8.72 -1.37
C THR A 13 -2.72 7.80 -1.24
N PRO A 14 -1.48 8.24 -1.57
CA PRO A 14 -0.26 7.48 -1.31
C PRO A 14 -0.05 7.11 0.16
N LEU A 15 -0.27 8.06 1.07
CA LEU A 15 -0.07 7.88 2.51
C LEU A 15 -1.07 6.89 3.09
N ILE A 16 -2.35 7.06 2.74
CA ILE A 16 -3.41 6.13 3.17
C ILE A 16 -3.18 4.74 2.59
N SER A 17 -2.82 4.67 1.31
CA SER A 17 -2.55 3.41 0.62
C SER A 17 -1.41 2.63 1.25
N LEU A 18 -0.33 3.32 1.66
CA LEU A 18 0.79 2.69 2.35
C LEU A 18 0.37 2.10 3.70
N HIS A 19 -0.34 2.87 4.51
CA HIS A 19 -0.80 2.41 5.81
C HIS A 19 -1.77 1.22 5.71
N PHE A 20 -2.76 1.31 4.82
CA PHE A 20 -3.72 0.24 4.60
C PHE A 20 -3.07 -1.01 4.02
N SER A 21 -2.16 -0.85 3.04
CA SER A 21 -1.46 -1.99 2.43
C SER A 21 -0.58 -2.72 3.45
N GLU A 22 0.05 -1.99 4.38
CA GLU A 22 0.87 -2.58 5.43
C GLU A 22 0.02 -3.39 6.41
N GLN A 23 -1.07 -2.80 6.93
CA GLN A 23 -1.98 -3.50 7.82
C GLN A 23 -2.65 -4.70 7.15
N MET A 24 -3.07 -4.56 5.90
CA MET A 24 -3.76 -5.60 5.16
C MET A 24 -2.82 -6.76 4.81
N ALA A 25 -1.60 -6.47 4.34
CA ALA A 25 -0.60 -7.51 4.08
C ALA A 25 -0.20 -8.25 5.37
N TYR A 26 0.01 -7.52 6.45
CA TYR A 26 0.34 -8.11 7.75
C TYR A 26 -0.81 -9.00 8.26
N HIS A 27 -2.04 -8.49 8.33
CA HIS A 27 -3.15 -9.21 8.96
C HIS A 27 -3.68 -10.37 8.12
N LEU A 28 -3.82 -10.19 6.80
CA LEU A 28 -4.43 -11.21 5.93
C LEU A 28 -3.44 -12.29 5.51
N HIS A 29 -2.20 -11.90 5.21
CA HIS A 29 -1.22 -12.81 4.62
C HIS A 29 -0.17 -13.22 5.64
N TYR A 30 0.63 -12.28 6.15
CA TYR A 30 1.84 -12.64 6.89
C TYR A 30 1.59 -13.16 8.32
N LYS A 31 0.62 -12.61 9.06
CA LYS A 31 0.23 -13.10 10.40
C LYS A 31 -0.32 -14.53 10.34
N LYS A 32 -1.13 -14.82 9.32
CA LYS A 32 -1.68 -16.16 9.10
C LYS A 32 -0.59 -17.13 8.64
N LEU A 33 0.30 -16.70 7.75
CA LEU A 33 1.42 -17.50 7.24
C LEU A 33 2.44 -17.84 8.34
N ALA A 34 2.77 -16.87 9.20
CA ALA A 34 3.68 -17.05 10.33
C ALA A 34 3.10 -18.04 11.36
N ARG A 35 1.78 -17.98 11.63
CA ARG A 35 1.14 -18.87 12.61
C ARG A 35 0.72 -20.24 12.06
N SER A 36 0.36 -20.35 10.78
CA SER A 36 -0.16 -21.61 10.22
C SER A 36 0.94 -22.51 9.68
N ASN A 37 2.11 -21.97 9.33
CA ASN A 37 3.12 -22.72 8.60
C ASN A 37 4.38 -22.98 9.43
N LYS A 38 4.23 -23.74 10.52
CA LYS A 38 5.34 -24.29 11.33
C LYS A 38 6.33 -25.16 10.53
N TRP A 39 5.99 -25.50 9.27
CA TRP A 39 6.84 -26.30 8.37
C TRP A 39 7.71 -25.42 7.45
N PHE A 40 7.35 -24.15 7.21
CA PHE A 40 8.06 -23.24 6.30
C PHE A 40 9.11 -22.38 7.00
N TRP A 41 8.94 -22.13 8.30
CA TRP A 41 9.90 -21.39 9.10
C TRP A 41 10.68 -22.37 9.97
N GLN A 42 12.01 -22.34 9.82
CA GLN A 42 12.94 -23.18 10.59
C GLN A 42 12.58 -23.15 12.08
N ARG A 43 12.45 -24.33 12.70
CA ARG A 43 11.90 -24.55 14.05
C ARG A 43 12.70 -23.87 15.19
N ASP A 44 13.76 -23.16 14.86
CA ASP A 44 14.68 -22.52 15.80
C ASP A 44 14.40 -21.02 15.99
N LEU A 45 13.51 -20.43 15.19
CA LEU A 45 13.15 -19.01 15.30
C LEU A 45 12.05 -18.81 16.35
N SER A 46 12.27 -17.83 17.23
CA SER A 46 11.27 -17.42 18.22
C SER A 46 10.04 -16.79 17.56
N ASP A 47 8.90 -16.82 18.23
CA ASP A 47 7.66 -16.19 17.74
C ASP A 47 7.83 -14.69 17.47
N GLU A 48 8.72 -14.01 18.21
CA GLU A 48 9.07 -12.59 17.99
C GLU A 48 9.86 -12.37 16.70
N GLU A 49 10.86 -13.21 16.41
CA GLU A 49 11.62 -13.14 15.16
C GLU A 49 10.73 -13.44 13.95
N LEU A 50 9.80 -14.38 14.09
CA LEU A 50 8.82 -14.69 13.06
C LEU A 50 7.87 -13.52 12.79
N ASP A 51 7.42 -12.84 13.83
CA ASP A 51 6.57 -11.65 13.69
C ASP A 51 7.34 -10.49 13.06
N GLN A 52 8.62 -10.32 13.41
CA GLN A 52 9.48 -9.29 12.82
C GLN A 52 9.71 -9.51 11.33
N ILE A 53 9.97 -10.76 10.90
CA ILE A 53 10.14 -11.08 9.47
C ILE A 53 8.81 -10.93 8.71
N ALA A 54 7.70 -11.33 9.33
CA ALA A 54 6.36 -11.10 8.79
C ALA A 54 6.10 -9.60 8.57
N HIS A 55 6.49 -8.76 9.52
CA HIS A 55 6.36 -7.31 9.44
C HIS A 55 7.25 -6.70 8.36
N GLU A 56 8.52 -7.11 8.27
CA GLU A 56 9.44 -6.63 7.23
C GLU A 56 8.97 -6.99 5.81
N LYS A 57 8.50 -8.22 5.61
CA LYS A 57 7.96 -8.64 4.31
C LYS A 57 6.65 -7.91 3.98
N ALA A 58 5.76 -7.73 4.96
CA ALA A 58 4.55 -6.92 4.80
C ALA A 58 4.88 -5.46 4.43
N LYS A 59 5.91 -4.88 5.06
CA LYS A 59 6.40 -3.53 4.77
C LYS A 59 6.98 -3.38 3.35
N LYS A 60 7.72 -4.39 2.88
CA LYS A 60 8.24 -4.38 1.51
C LYS A 60 7.11 -4.50 0.47
N PHE A 61 6.15 -5.39 0.71
CA PHE A 61 4.99 -5.56 -0.18
C PHE A 61 4.09 -4.31 -0.19
N SER A 62 3.81 -3.74 0.98
CA SER A 62 3.00 -2.53 1.12
C SER A 62 3.62 -1.33 0.44
N LYS A 63 4.94 -1.16 0.50
CA LYS A 63 5.64 -0.11 -0.28
C LYS A 63 5.39 -0.25 -1.78
N ILE A 64 5.48 -1.46 -2.32
CA ILE A 64 5.24 -1.72 -3.76
C ILE A 64 3.77 -1.46 -4.11
N ALA A 65 2.84 -1.97 -3.32
CA ALA A 65 1.40 -1.75 -3.51
C ALA A 65 1.05 -0.25 -3.45
N ALA A 66 1.59 0.47 -2.47
CA ALA A 66 1.41 1.91 -2.33
C ALA A 66 1.98 2.67 -3.52
N TRP A 67 3.15 2.27 -4.03
CA TRP A 67 3.74 2.84 -5.24
C TRP A 67 2.82 2.68 -6.45
N ILE A 68 2.31 1.47 -6.69
CA ILE A 68 1.40 1.18 -7.80
C ILE A 68 0.12 2.03 -7.69
N ILE A 69 -0.50 2.06 -6.50
CA ILE A 69 -1.71 2.84 -6.25
C ILE A 69 -1.46 4.34 -6.43
N SER A 70 -0.28 4.83 -6.02
CA SER A 70 0.11 6.24 -6.19
C SER A 70 0.24 6.59 -7.66
N ILE A 71 0.92 5.76 -8.45
CA ILE A 71 1.08 5.98 -9.90
C ILE A 71 -0.28 6.02 -10.59
N LEU A 72 -1.18 5.07 -10.28
CA LEU A 72 -2.53 5.02 -10.85
C LEU A 72 -3.39 6.23 -10.44
N SER A 73 -3.28 6.67 -9.19
CA SER A 73 -4.05 7.80 -8.68
C SER A 73 -3.58 9.12 -9.30
N ILE A 74 -2.26 9.35 -9.33
CA ILE A 74 -1.66 10.55 -9.90
C ILE A 74 -1.96 10.64 -11.40
N SER A 75 -1.80 9.53 -12.14
CA SER A 75 -2.11 9.51 -13.58
C SER A 75 -3.59 9.75 -13.85
N GLY A 76 -4.48 9.15 -13.05
CA GLY A 76 -5.92 9.40 -13.11
C GLY A 76 -6.28 10.85 -12.85
N PHE A 77 -5.69 11.48 -11.83
CA PHE A 77 -5.92 12.90 -11.53
C PHE A 77 -5.43 13.83 -12.63
N ILE A 78 -4.27 13.55 -13.24
CA ILE A 78 -3.76 14.30 -14.38
C ILE A 78 -4.73 14.17 -15.57
N TYR A 79 -5.21 12.96 -15.86
CA TYR A 79 -6.14 12.72 -16.96
C TYR A 79 -7.47 13.47 -16.77
N ILE A 80 -8.07 13.38 -15.58
CA ILE A 80 -9.31 14.11 -15.25
C ILE A 80 -9.09 15.63 -15.37
N SER A 81 -7.93 16.11 -14.92
CA SER A 81 -7.58 17.53 -14.99
C SER A 81 -7.44 18.02 -16.44
N TYR A 82 -6.81 17.20 -17.29
CA TYR A 82 -6.65 17.47 -18.72
C TYR A 82 -8.01 17.52 -19.43
N MET A 83 -8.84 16.48 -19.26
CA MET A 83 -10.19 16.42 -19.83
C MET A 83 -11.04 17.62 -19.43
N SER A 84 -11.02 17.98 -18.15
CA SER A 84 -11.77 19.13 -17.63
C SER A 84 -11.31 20.46 -18.23
N PHE A 85 -10.01 20.60 -18.52
CA PHE A 85 -9.47 21.81 -19.14
C PHE A 85 -9.83 21.89 -20.63
N THR A 86 -9.78 20.75 -21.35
CA THR A 86 -10.17 20.69 -22.76
C THR A 86 -11.66 20.88 -23.01
N GLU A 87 -12.53 20.48 -22.06
CA GLU A 87 -13.97 20.73 -22.15
C GLU A 87 -14.36 22.19 -21.88
N GLN A 88 -13.48 22.97 -21.25
CA GLN A 88 -13.69 24.39 -20.95
C GLN A 88 -13.17 25.35 -22.04
N LEU A 89 -12.51 24.82 -23.08
CA LEU A 89 -11.89 25.56 -24.19
C LEU A 89 -12.74 25.49 -25.46
#